data_AF-A0AAU6K3R5-F1
#
_entry.id   AF-A0AAU6K3R5-F1
#
_cell.length_a   1.000
_cell.length_b   1.000
_cell.length_c   1.000
_cell.angle_alpha   90.00
_cell.angle_beta   90.00
_cell.angle_gamma   90.00
#
_symmetry.space_group_name_H-M   'P 1'
#
loop_
_entity.id
_entity.type
_entity.pdbx_description
1 polymer ?
#
loop_
_entity_poly.entity_id
_entity_poly.type
_entity_poly.pdbx_seq_one_letter_code
_entity_poly.pdbx_strand_id
1 'polypeptide(L)'
;MSPSPRQLPDVSSSTSVRIFPPLGAVLKSGTSPLNDVVGYGEPITAPGLTFMDTPGYDPVSATGMVAGGANLLAFTTGRGSLFGSRPVPCPKISTTSGLYARMSGDIDFDAGPAMSHPDQVTYGTALFEALVDMASGAESKSEALGFGTEEIVPWRMGAVL
;
A
#
# COMPACT_ATOMS: atom_id res chain seq x y z
N MET A 1 -19.85 12.44 -40.18
CA MET A 1 -19.09 13.52 -39.51
C MET A 1 -18.54 12.95 -38.21
N SER A 2 -17.26 12.59 -38.18
CA SER A 2 -16.58 12.04 -37.01
C SER A 2 -16.13 13.20 -36.10
N PRO A 3 -16.34 13.16 -34.77
CA PRO A 3 -15.84 14.22 -33.90
C PRO A 3 -14.31 14.13 -33.81
N SER A 4 -13.63 15.27 -33.94
CA SER A 4 -12.18 15.36 -33.85
C SER A 4 -11.68 15.05 -32.43
N PRO A 5 -10.46 14.50 -32.27
CA PRO A 5 -9.89 14.22 -30.95
C PRO A 5 -9.71 15.53 -30.15
N ARG A 6 -10.11 15.54 -28.88
CA ARG A 6 -9.84 16.65 -27.97
C ARG A 6 -8.32 16.77 -27.79
N GLN A 7 -7.76 17.92 -28.19
CA GLN A 7 -6.38 18.29 -27.89
C GLN A 7 -6.21 18.40 -26.37
N LEU A 8 -5.26 17.65 -25.82
CA LEU A 8 -4.78 17.84 -24.44
C LEU A 8 -4.04 19.19 -24.37
N PRO A 9 -4.20 19.96 -23.29
CA PRO A 9 -3.55 21.26 -23.15
C PRO A 9 -2.02 21.12 -23.07
N ASP A 10 -1.32 22.06 -23.73
CA ASP A 10 0.13 22.22 -23.72
C ASP A 10 0.63 22.60 -22.33
N VAL A 11 1.46 21.73 -21.72
CA VAL A 11 2.05 21.92 -20.39
C VAL A 11 3.53 22.28 -20.54
N SER A 12 3.82 23.40 -21.20
CA SER A 12 5.18 23.94 -21.30
C SER A 12 5.30 25.28 -20.56
N SER A 13 5.31 25.26 -19.21
CA SER A 13 5.89 26.37 -18.40
C SER A 13 5.77 26.27 -16.87
N SER A 14 5.34 25.15 -16.29
CA SER A 14 5.50 24.95 -14.83
C SER A 14 6.63 23.96 -14.62
N THR A 15 7.66 24.33 -13.87
CA THR A 15 8.61 23.38 -13.28
C THR A 15 7.83 22.53 -12.27
N SER A 16 7.03 21.58 -12.77
CA SER A 16 6.43 20.54 -11.96
C SER A 16 7.58 19.62 -11.57
N VAL A 17 8.18 19.84 -10.40
CA VAL A 17 8.88 18.77 -9.70
C VAL A 17 7.80 17.73 -9.42
N ARG A 18 7.68 16.76 -10.33
CA ARG A 18 6.81 15.60 -10.17
C ARG A 18 7.51 14.76 -9.11
N ILE A 19 7.07 14.88 -7.86
CA ILE A 19 7.58 14.06 -6.76
C ILE A 19 7.17 12.63 -7.09
N PHE A 20 8.11 11.88 -7.65
CA PHE A 20 7.93 10.45 -7.80
C PHE A 20 7.94 9.83 -6.40
N PRO A 21 7.09 8.82 -6.14
CA PRO A 21 7.16 8.07 -4.89
C PRO A 21 8.60 7.58 -4.68
N PRO A 22 9.09 7.51 -3.42
CA PRO A 22 10.44 7.07 -3.14
C PRO A 22 10.71 5.73 -3.84
N LEU A 23 11.93 5.53 -4.36
CA LEU A 23 12.27 4.35 -5.17
C LEU A 23 11.86 3.03 -4.52
N GLY A 24 11.96 2.93 -3.19
CA GLY A 24 11.50 1.76 -2.43
C GLY A 24 10.00 1.50 -2.48
N ALA A 25 9.16 2.53 -2.66
CA ALA A 25 7.72 2.37 -2.88
C ALA A 25 7.43 1.87 -4.31
N VAL A 26 8.20 2.33 -5.32
CA VAL A 26 8.11 1.82 -6.69
C VAL A 26 8.54 0.36 -6.76
N LEU A 27 9.55 -0.06 -6.01
CA LEU A 27 9.97 -1.47 -5.99
C LEU A 27 8.85 -2.43 -5.55
N LYS A 28 7.85 -1.97 -4.79
CA LYS A 28 6.70 -2.78 -4.38
C LYS A 28 5.79 -3.15 -5.55
N SER A 29 5.81 -2.37 -6.63
CA SER A 29 5.05 -2.70 -7.84
C SER A 29 5.71 -3.81 -8.68
N GLY A 30 6.91 -4.25 -8.29
CA GLY A 30 7.67 -5.25 -9.03
C GLY A 30 7.98 -4.78 -10.45
N THR A 31 7.84 -5.70 -11.41
CA THR A 31 8.12 -5.47 -12.84
C THR A 31 6.86 -5.51 -13.71
N SER A 32 5.67 -5.57 -13.10
CA SER A 32 4.39 -5.57 -13.81
C SER A 32 4.15 -4.22 -14.52
N PRO A 33 3.52 -4.22 -15.71
CA PRO A 33 3.17 -2.98 -16.38
C PRO A 33 2.13 -2.21 -15.57
N LEU A 34 2.23 -0.88 -15.53
CA LEU A 34 1.19 -0.03 -14.94
C LEU A 34 -0.05 -0.06 -15.84
N ASN A 35 -1.17 -0.54 -15.30
CA ASN A 35 -2.42 -0.69 -16.02
C ASN A 35 -3.29 0.55 -15.95
N ASP A 36 -3.32 1.22 -14.80
CA ASP A 36 -4.21 2.35 -14.56
C ASP A 36 -3.69 3.29 -13.47
N VAL A 37 -4.20 4.53 -13.47
CA VAL A 37 -3.95 5.54 -12.45
C VAL A 37 -5.28 6.15 -12.04
N VAL A 38 -5.65 5.99 -10.77
CA VAL A 38 -6.95 6.38 -10.23
C VAL A 38 -6.81 7.44 -9.14
N GLY A 39 -7.85 8.26 -8.96
CA GLY A 39 -7.92 9.23 -7.88
C GLY A 39 -8.15 8.58 -6.51
N TYR A 40 -7.96 9.38 -5.45
CA TYR A 40 -8.22 8.95 -4.07
C TYR A 40 -9.64 8.40 -3.90
N GLY A 41 -9.75 7.13 -3.49
CA GLY A 41 -11.03 6.47 -3.25
C GLY A 41 -11.85 6.14 -4.50
N GLU A 42 -11.28 6.33 -5.70
CA GLU A 42 -11.93 5.95 -6.94
C GLU A 42 -11.98 4.42 -7.08
N PRO A 43 -13.13 3.83 -7.51
CA PRO A 43 -13.26 2.38 -7.62
C PRO A 43 -12.31 1.78 -8.66
N ILE A 44 -11.57 0.73 -8.28
CA ILE A 44 -10.74 -0.03 -9.21
C ILE A 44 -11.63 -1.02 -9.98
N THR A 45 -11.64 -0.93 -11.31
CA THR A 45 -12.58 -1.70 -12.16
C THR A 45 -11.92 -2.74 -13.05
N ALA A 46 -10.58 -2.70 -13.18
CA ALA A 46 -9.83 -3.61 -14.04
C ALA A 46 -8.72 -4.32 -13.25
N PRO A 47 -8.42 -5.59 -13.58
CA PRO A 47 -7.30 -6.31 -12.96
C PRO A 47 -5.96 -5.78 -13.46
N GLY A 48 -4.94 -5.84 -12.62
CA GLY A 48 -3.58 -5.41 -12.93
C GLY A 48 -2.98 -4.50 -11.86
N LEU A 49 -1.84 -3.91 -12.17
CA LEU A 49 -1.18 -2.94 -11.31
C LEU A 49 -1.83 -1.57 -11.52
N THR A 50 -2.60 -1.11 -10.53
CA THR A 50 -3.20 0.22 -10.51
C THR A 50 -2.52 1.10 -9.47
N PHE A 51 -2.21 2.34 -9.83
CA PHE A 51 -1.68 3.33 -8.91
C PHE A 51 -2.80 4.27 -8.44
N MET A 52 -2.97 4.41 -7.12
CA MET A 52 -3.92 5.38 -6.56
C MET A 52 -3.18 6.61 -6.04
N ASP A 53 -3.57 7.79 -6.52
CA ASP A 53 -3.04 9.06 -6.03
C ASP A 53 -3.56 9.35 -4.62
N THR A 54 -2.72 9.06 -3.62
CA THR A 54 -3.03 9.24 -2.20
C THR A 54 -1.94 10.06 -1.51
N PRO A 55 -2.26 10.80 -0.44
CA PRO A 55 -1.24 11.50 0.34
C PRO A 55 -0.34 10.49 1.08
N GLY A 56 0.92 10.87 1.35
CA GLY A 56 1.90 9.99 2.01
C GLY A 56 1.68 9.73 3.51
N TYR A 57 0.53 10.11 4.07
CA TYR A 57 0.18 9.83 5.47
C TYR A 57 -0.61 8.51 5.55
N ASP A 58 -0.03 7.51 6.22
CA ASP A 58 -0.47 6.11 6.15
C ASP A 58 -1.98 5.89 6.37
N PRO A 59 -2.62 6.44 7.43
CA PRO A 59 -4.05 6.21 7.67
C PRO A 59 -4.94 6.80 6.58
N VAL A 60 -4.53 7.94 5.99
CA VAL A 60 -5.28 8.55 4.89
C VAL A 60 -5.08 7.75 3.61
N SER A 61 -3.85 7.35 3.29
CA SER A 61 -3.57 6.53 2.11
C SER A 61 -4.34 5.20 2.15
N ALA A 62 -4.27 4.49 3.28
CA ALA A 62 -4.99 3.24 3.50
C ALA A 62 -6.51 3.42 3.37
N THR A 63 -7.05 4.50 3.93
CA THR A 63 -8.49 4.81 3.81
C THR A 63 -8.91 4.98 2.36
N GLY A 64 -8.11 5.67 1.54
CA GLY A 64 -8.35 5.81 0.11
C GLY A 64 -8.34 4.47 -0.63
N MET A 65 -7.32 3.63 -0.37
CA MET A 65 -7.20 2.32 -1.01
C MET A 65 -8.36 1.39 -0.65
N VAL A 66 -8.77 1.36 0.62
CA VAL A 66 -9.95 0.60 1.07
C VAL A 66 -11.23 1.12 0.42
N ALA A 67 -11.39 2.45 0.36
CA ALA A 67 -12.56 3.06 -0.30
C ALA A 67 -12.63 2.73 -1.80
N GLY A 68 -11.48 2.60 -2.48
CA GLY A 68 -11.41 2.18 -3.88
C GLY A 68 -11.61 0.67 -4.11
N GLY A 69 -11.73 -0.13 -3.05
CA GLY A 69 -12.07 -1.55 -3.11
C GLY A 69 -10.94 -2.52 -2.75
N ALA A 70 -9.83 -2.06 -2.17
CA ALA A 70 -8.82 -2.97 -1.63
C ALA A 70 -9.42 -3.82 -0.50
N ASN A 71 -9.13 -5.12 -0.49
CA ASN A 71 -9.61 -6.09 0.50
C ASN A 71 -8.52 -6.58 1.46
N LEU A 72 -7.25 -6.19 1.23
CA LEU A 72 -6.10 -6.50 2.05
C LEU A 72 -5.06 -5.38 1.90
N LEU A 73 -4.36 -5.05 2.98
CA LEU A 73 -3.29 -4.03 2.99
C LEU A 73 -1.97 -4.59 3.49
N ALA A 74 -1.02 -4.84 2.58
CA ALA A 74 0.34 -5.22 2.95
C ALA A 74 1.16 -4.01 3.41
N PHE A 75 1.40 -3.90 4.72
CA PHE A 75 2.03 -2.73 5.33
C PHE A 75 3.49 -3.00 5.72
N THR A 76 4.44 -2.45 4.96
CA THR A 76 5.87 -2.59 5.25
C THR A 76 6.35 -1.54 6.25
N THR A 77 7.03 -1.95 7.31
CA THR A 77 7.60 -1.03 8.31
C THR A 77 9.08 -1.27 8.58
N GLY A 78 9.87 -0.20 8.55
CA GLY A 78 11.28 -0.20 8.96
C GLY A 78 11.53 0.47 10.31
N ARG A 79 10.51 1.11 10.89
CA ARG A 79 10.61 1.88 12.14
C ARG A 79 9.63 1.42 13.23
N GLY A 80 8.88 0.36 12.99
CA GLY A 80 7.93 -0.19 13.97
C GLY A 80 6.63 0.62 14.06
N SER A 81 6.09 1.04 12.92
CA SER A 81 4.73 1.61 12.89
C SER A 81 3.73 0.55 13.35
N LEU A 82 2.78 0.98 14.19
CA LEU A 82 1.73 0.14 14.75
C LEU A 82 0.42 0.21 13.96
N PHE A 83 0.45 0.81 12.76
CA PHE A 83 -0.71 0.91 11.87
C PHE A 83 -1.40 -0.45 11.72
N GLY A 84 -2.72 -0.46 11.86
CA GLY A 84 -3.61 -1.59 11.63
C GLY A 84 -4.94 -1.11 11.06
N SER A 85 -5.41 -1.77 10.01
CA SER A 85 -6.73 -1.48 9.46
C SER A 85 -7.74 -2.49 10.00
N ARG A 86 -8.87 -2.02 10.54
CA ARG A 86 -10.01 -2.88 10.88
C ARG A 86 -10.94 -3.17 9.68
N PRO A 87 -11.15 -2.24 8.72
CA PRO A 87 -11.97 -2.53 7.55
C PRO A 87 -11.47 -3.70 6.70
N VAL A 88 -10.15 -3.92 6.66
CA VAL A 88 -9.51 -4.97 5.88
C VAL A 88 -8.27 -5.49 6.62
N PRO A 89 -7.94 -6.79 6.50
CA PRO A 89 -6.74 -7.36 7.08
C PRO A 89 -5.49 -6.58 6.65
N CYS A 90 -4.63 -6.27 7.63
CA CYS A 90 -3.44 -5.47 7.41
C CYS A 90 -2.19 -6.18 7.98
N PRO A 91 -1.58 -7.10 7.22
CA PRO A 91 -0.31 -7.70 7.60
C PRO A 91 0.80 -6.65 7.70
N LYS A 92 1.48 -6.62 8.84
CA LYS A 92 2.69 -5.85 9.09
C LYS A 92 3.94 -6.65 8.73
N ILE A 93 4.78 -6.06 7.88
CA ILE A 93 5.97 -6.69 7.32
C ILE A 93 7.19 -5.88 7.78
N SER A 94 8.10 -6.47 8.56
CA SER A 94 9.34 -5.79 8.96
C SER A 94 10.39 -5.86 7.86
N THR A 95 11.12 -4.76 7.65
CA THR A 95 12.28 -4.75 6.74
C THR A 95 13.56 -5.31 7.35
N THR A 96 13.59 -5.58 8.67
CA THR A 96 14.76 -6.13 9.36
C THR A 96 14.36 -7.11 10.46
N SER A 97 15.12 -8.20 10.59
CA SER A 97 14.89 -9.23 11.62
C SER A 97 15.08 -8.71 13.05
N GLY A 98 15.95 -7.71 13.22
CA GLY A 98 16.13 -7.05 14.51
C GLY A 98 14.87 -6.31 14.98
N LEU A 99 14.13 -5.69 14.05
CA LEU A 99 12.84 -5.07 14.35
C LEU A 99 11.78 -6.13 14.66
N TYR A 100 11.72 -7.18 13.83
CA TYR A 100 10.82 -8.30 14.05
C TYR A 100 10.96 -8.90 15.45
N ALA A 101 12.19 -9.20 15.88
CA ALA A 101 12.45 -9.80 17.18
C ALA A 101 12.01 -8.91 18.36
N ARG A 102 12.09 -7.58 18.22
CA ARG A 102 11.67 -6.63 19.25
C ARG A 102 10.15 -6.41 19.30
N MET A 103 9.48 -6.60 18.17
CA MET A 103 8.06 -6.32 17.98
C MET A 103 7.30 -7.54 17.47
N SER A 104 7.71 -8.73 17.89
CA SER A 104 7.14 -9.99 17.42
C SER A 104 5.67 -10.16 17.83
N GLY A 105 5.19 -9.39 18.81
CA GLY A 105 3.76 -9.31 19.14
C GLY A 105 2.94 -8.50 18.14
N ASP A 106 3.58 -7.59 17.39
CA ASP A 106 2.90 -6.65 16.49
C ASP A 106 3.14 -6.94 15.01
N ILE A 107 4.25 -7.58 14.64
CA ILE A 107 4.66 -7.75 13.23
C ILE A 107 4.38 -9.17 12.77
N ASP A 108 3.66 -9.31 11.67
CA ASP A 108 3.21 -10.58 11.12
C ASP A 108 4.33 -11.34 10.40
N PHE A 109 5.15 -10.63 9.61
CA PHE A 109 6.15 -11.25 8.74
C PHE A 109 7.52 -10.56 8.82
N ASP A 110 8.59 -11.37 8.84
CA ASP A 110 9.97 -10.89 8.77
C ASP A 110 10.55 -10.97 7.36
N ALA A 111 10.69 -9.82 6.69
CA ALA A 111 11.38 -9.74 5.39
C ALA A 111 12.88 -9.43 5.54
N GLY A 112 13.40 -9.29 6.75
CA GLY A 112 14.82 -9.02 7.02
C GLY A 112 15.81 -10.01 6.38
N PRO A 113 15.51 -11.31 6.27
CA PRO A 113 16.42 -12.26 5.63
C PRO A 113 16.46 -12.17 4.09
N ALA A 114 15.54 -11.43 3.44
CA ALA A 114 15.40 -11.37 1.98
C ALA A 114 16.46 -10.48 1.30
N MET A 115 17.74 -10.76 1.56
CA MET A 115 18.88 -9.92 1.15
C MET A 115 19.51 -10.37 -0.17
N SER A 116 19.41 -11.65 -0.52
CA SER A 116 19.86 -12.19 -1.81
C SER A 116 18.68 -12.53 -2.72
N HIS A 117 18.90 -12.68 -4.03
CA HIS A 117 17.82 -13.05 -4.94
C HIS A 117 17.19 -14.42 -4.60
N PRO A 118 17.94 -15.48 -4.27
CA PRO A 118 17.34 -16.74 -3.79
C PRO A 118 16.48 -16.56 -2.53
N ASP A 119 16.92 -15.72 -1.59
CA ASP A 119 16.16 -15.43 -0.38
C ASP A 119 14.89 -14.63 -0.72
N GLN A 120 14.99 -13.63 -1.59
CA GLN A 120 13.83 -12.85 -2.03
C GLN A 120 12.75 -13.73 -2.67
N VAL A 121 13.12 -14.74 -3.45
CA VAL A 121 12.16 -15.70 -3.99
C VAL A 121 11.55 -16.52 -2.86
N THR A 122 12.36 -17.06 -1.96
CA THR A 122 11.90 -17.92 -0.86
C THR A 122 10.96 -17.18 0.10
N TYR A 123 11.39 -16.03 0.60
CA TYR A 123 10.60 -15.20 1.53
C TYR A 123 9.47 -14.47 0.82
N GLY A 124 9.60 -14.16 -0.48
CA GLY A 124 8.52 -13.61 -1.29
C GLY A 124 7.37 -14.61 -1.47
N THR A 125 7.68 -15.88 -1.74
CA THR A 125 6.67 -16.95 -1.76
C THR A 125 6.02 -17.14 -0.40
N ALA A 126 6.82 -17.19 0.68
CA ALA A 126 6.27 -17.32 2.04
C ALA A 126 5.37 -16.13 2.42
N LEU A 127 5.73 -14.91 2.03
CA LEU A 127 4.90 -13.74 2.21
C LEU A 127 3.60 -13.86 1.42
N PHE A 128 3.66 -14.26 0.15
CA PHE A 128 2.48 -14.43 -0.69
C PHE A 128 1.48 -15.41 -0.08
N GLU A 129 1.93 -16.58 0.38
CA GLU A 129 1.07 -17.56 1.06
C GLU A 129 0.43 -16.96 2.32
N ALA A 130 1.19 -16.24 3.14
CA ALA A 130 0.66 -15.56 4.33
C ALA A 130 -0.41 -14.50 3.98
N LEU A 131 -0.24 -13.76 2.87
CA LEU A 131 -1.24 -12.82 2.38
C LEU A 131 -2.52 -13.53 1.94
N VAL A 132 -2.40 -14.68 1.26
CA VAL A 132 -3.54 -15.50 0.82
C VAL A 132 -4.29 -16.06 2.03
N ASP A 133 -3.58 -16.54 3.04
CA ASP A 133 -4.19 -17.03 4.28
C ASP A 133 -4.99 -15.92 4.99
N MET A 134 -4.44 -14.71 5.09
CA MET A 134 -5.15 -13.57 5.68
C MET A 134 -6.35 -13.11 4.86
N ALA A 135 -6.20 -13.07 3.54
CA ALA A 135 -7.33 -12.81 2.64
C ALA A 135 -8.43 -13.88 2.75
N SER A 136 -8.07 -15.09 3.21
CA SER A 136 -8.98 -16.22 3.45
C SER A 136 -9.56 -16.25 4.86
N GLY A 137 -9.22 -15.28 5.72
CA GLY A 137 -9.81 -15.10 7.06
C GLY A 137 -8.89 -15.39 8.24
N ALA A 138 -7.59 -15.63 8.03
CA ALA A 138 -6.63 -15.61 9.13
C ALA A 138 -6.45 -14.17 9.65
N GLU A 139 -6.53 -13.97 10.96
CA GLU A 139 -6.38 -12.65 11.56
C GLU A 139 -4.92 -12.16 11.49
N SER A 140 -4.72 -10.89 11.16
CA SER A 140 -3.44 -10.23 11.40
C SER A 140 -3.25 -9.96 12.89
N LYS A 141 -2.00 -9.71 13.32
CA LYS A 141 -1.71 -9.34 14.71
C LYS A 141 -2.39 -8.05 15.13
N SER A 142 -2.55 -7.07 14.23
CA SER A 142 -3.32 -5.85 14.52
C SER A 142 -4.79 -6.18 14.83
N GLU A 143 -5.41 -7.09 14.06
CA GLU A 143 -6.80 -7.51 14.28
C GLU A 143 -6.94 -8.24 15.62
N ALA A 144 -6.05 -9.20 15.90
CA ALA A 144 -6.04 -9.97 17.15
C ALA A 144 -5.84 -9.08 18.40
N LEU A 145 -5.09 -7.98 18.27
CA LEU A 145 -4.88 -6.99 19.33
C LEU A 145 -6.03 -5.97 19.43
N GLY A 146 -6.98 -5.99 18.50
CA GLY A 146 -8.10 -5.05 18.45
C GLY A 146 -7.72 -3.64 17.96
N PHE A 147 -6.58 -3.49 17.29
CA PHE A 147 -6.16 -2.21 16.70
C PHE A 147 -6.88 -1.94 15.36
N GLY A 148 -7.02 -0.66 15.01
CA GLY A 148 -7.49 -0.22 13.69
C GLY A 148 -8.91 0.34 13.60
N THR A 149 -9.61 0.55 14.71
CA THR A 149 -10.91 1.25 14.72
C THR A 149 -10.77 2.74 14.41
N GLU A 150 -9.69 3.36 14.88
CA GLU A 150 -9.45 4.82 14.77
C GLU A 150 -8.64 5.19 13.51
N GLU A 151 -8.37 4.24 12.62
CA GLU A 151 -7.42 4.41 11.52
C GLU A 151 -8.10 4.70 10.16
N ILE A 152 -9.41 4.94 10.18
CA ILE A 152 -10.17 5.44 9.04
C ILE A 152 -10.12 6.96 9.05
N VAL A 153 -9.26 7.53 8.21
CA VAL A 153 -9.01 8.97 8.14
C VAL A 153 -9.23 9.46 6.71
N PRO A 154 -10.39 10.04 6.38
CA PRO A 154 -10.63 10.59 5.04
C PRO A 154 -9.67 11.75 4.73
N TRP A 155 -9.27 11.86 3.46
CA TRP A 155 -8.45 12.97 3.02
C TRP A 155 -9.24 14.29 3.07
N ARG A 156 -8.82 15.20 3.95
CA ARG A 156 -9.38 16.56 4.01
C ARG A 156 -8.59 17.47 3.09
N MET A 157 -9.18 17.80 1.95
CA MET A 157 -8.64 18.78 1.00
C MET A 157 -9.23 20.16 1.29
N GLY A 158 -8.39 21.14 1.62
CA GLY A 158 -8.79 22.51 1.92
C GLY A 158 -8.20 23.05 3.23
N ALA A 159 -8.55 24.28 3.59
CA ALA A 159 -8.14 24.87 4.86
C ALA A 159 -8.87 24.19 6.02
N VAL A 160 -8.12 23.83 7.06
CA VAL A 160 -8.68 23.35 8.34
C VAL A 160 -8.69 24.55 9.28
N LEU A 161 -9.87 24.90 9.82
CA LEU A 161 -10.04 25.95 10.83
C LEU A 161 -9.66 25.44 12.22
#